data_AF-A0A6J4THM9-F1
#
_entry.id   AF-A0A6J4THM9-F1
#
_cell.length_a   1.000
_cell.length_b   1.000
_cell.length_c   1.000
_cell.angle_alpha   90.00
_cell.angle_beta   90.00
_cell.angle_gamma   90.00
#
_symmetry.space_group_name_H-M   'P 1'
#
loop_
_entity.id
_entity.type
_entity.pdbx_description
1 polymer ?
#
loop_
_entity_poly.entity_id
_entity_poly.type
_entity_poly.pdbx_seq_one_letter_code
_entity_poly.pdbx_strand_id
1 'polypeptide(L)'
;MDEPIRILRLYIFTVAMAAAALGAIARVVDPPRAAAAFAERPGIAVLLAGGVLLGGRFPLHLSYKTKVYTNTALLVAAAIVFPAPEAMLIAAAGTLIAELLPFQSWEQALFNTAQTALHVGAGSLLFHAIGDPGAFSPRPGVADVLAILAAGTAMLLLNSAAVAEIGAVQPRMDPVRSWLAGLWKDVPEHAAQVLCGVLIAALAVAARGDPPPAAVPQPPTNRKPREPVGRGFGLPVATPTG
;
A
#
# COMPACT_ATOMS: atom_id res chain seq x y z
N MET A 1 -5.50 29.73 30.23
CA MET A 1 -6.07 28.48 29.69
C MET A 1 -5.73 28.26 28.21
N ASP A 2 -5.05 29.18 27.53
CA ASP A 2 -4.89 29.12 26.06
C ASP A 2 -3.66 28.36 25.57
N GLU A 3 -2.68 28.12 26.46
CA GLU A 3 -1.39 27.54 26.11
C GLU A 3 -1.49 26.11 25.55
N PRO A 4 -2.30 25.19 26.10
CA PRO A 4 -2.46 23.85 25.53
C PRO A 4 -3.08 23.86 24.12
N ILE A 5 -4.03 24.78 23.87
CA ILE A 5 -4.70 24.92 22.58
C ILE A 5 -3.73 25.45 21.52
N ARG A 6 -2.86 26.39 21.89
CA ARG A 6 -1.83 26.92 20.98
C ARG A 6 -0.81 25.85 20.58
N ILE A 7 -0.34 25.05 21.54
CA ILE A 7 0.61 23.95 21.29
C ILE A 7 -0.02 22.92 20.34
N LEU A 8 -1.26 22.52 20.61
CA LEU A 8 -1.99 21.57 19.76
C LEU A 8 -2.12 22.10 18.32
N ARG A 9 -2.54 23.37 18.15
CA ARG A 9 -2.68 23.96 16.82
C ARG A 9 -1.36 24.04 16.07
N LEU A 10 -0.29 24.45 16.75
CA LEU A 10 1.06 24.48 16.17
C LEU A 10 1.46 23.09 15.65
N TYR A 11 1.25 22.06 16.46
CA TYR A 11 1.52 20.68 16.08
C TYR A 11 0.74 20.25 14.83
N ILE A 12 -0.57 20.51 14.79
CA ILE A 12 -1.43 20.20 13.63
C ILE A 12 -0.91 20.90 12.37
N PHE A 13 -0.53 22.18 12.46
CA PHE A 13 0.05 22.91 11.34
C PHE A 13 1.40 22.33 10.91
N THR A 14 2.24 21.90 11.85
CA THR A 14 3.52 21.24 11.53
C THR A 14 3.30 19.96 10.75
N VAL A 15 2.34 19.11 11.15
CA VAL A 15 2.02 17.88 10.43
C VAL A 15 1.44 18.18 9.04
N ALA A 16 0.54 19.17 8.93
CA ALA A 16 0.01 19.62 7.64
C ALA A 16 1.10 20.14 6.70
N MET A 17 2.02 20.94 7.22
CA MET A 17 3.17 21.46 6.46
C MET A 17 4.13 20.35 6.05
N ALA A 18 4.39 19.37 6.92
CA ALA A 18 5.21 18.21 6.59
C ALA A 18 4.58 17.37 5.47
N ALA A 19 3.26 17.15 5.51
CA ALA A 19 2.54 16.45 4.46
C ALA A 19 2.60 17.21 3.13
N ALA A 20 2.38 18.53 3.14
CA ALA A 20 2.49 19.37 1.95
C ALA A 20 3.91 19.37 1.36
N ALA A 21 4.93 19.49 2.22
CA ALA A 21 6.33 19.44 1.81
C ALA A 21 6.70 18.08 1.20
N LEU A 22 6.25 16.98 1.82
CA LEU A 22 6.48 15.64 1.28
C LEU A 22 5.83 15.46 -0.09
N GLY A 23 4.59 15.93 -0.26
CA GLY A 23 3.90 15.89 -1.54
C GLY A 23 4.61 16.72 -2.62
N ALA A 24 5.11 17.90 -2.25
CA ALA A 24 5.90 18.74 -3.16
C ALA A 24 7.23 18.08 -3.55
N ILE A 25 7.97 17.52 -2.59
CA ILE A 25 9.22 16.79 -2.84
C ILE A 25 8.95 15.57 -3.74
N ALA A 26 7.92 14.79 -3.43
CA ALA A 26 7.55 13.61 -4.21
C ALA A 26 7.20 13.96 -5.66
N ARG A 27 6.53 15.10 -5.91
CA ARG A 27 6.26 15.60 -7.26
C ARG A 27 7.51 16.03 -8.02
N VAL A 28 8.52 16.54 -7.32
CA VAL A 28 9.80 16.94 -7.93
C VAL A 28 10.68 15.73 -8.23
N VAL A 29 10.63 14.69 -7.40
CA VAL A 29 11.44 13.47 -7.57
C VAL A 29 10.91 12.60 -8.73
N ASP A 30 9.59 12.55 -8.96
CA ASP A 30 9.01 11.72 -10.02
C ASP A 30 7.93 12.43 -10.88
N PRO A 31 8.28 13.54 -11.56
CA PRO A 31 7.31 14.37 -12.29
C PRO A 31 6.56 13.67 -13.46
N PRO A 32 7.16 12.77 -14.27
CA PRO A 32 6.46 12.17 -15.41
C PRO A 32 5.48 11.07 -15.00
N ARG A 33 5.79 10.29 -13.95
CA ARG A 33 4.96 9.14 -13.53
C ARG A 33 3.73 9.57 -12.74
N ALA A 34 3.86 10.63 -11.95
CA ALA A 34 2.78 11.19 -11.14
C ALA A 34 1.55 11.60 -11.98
N ALA A 35 1.78 12.40 -13.03
CA ALA A 35 0.69 12.90 -13.89
C ALA A 35 0.04 11.80 -14.74
N ALA A 36 0.81 10.83 -15.23
CA ALA A 36 0.30 9.74 -16.06
C ALA A 36 -0.54 8.74 -15.25
N ALA A 37 -0.12 8.37 -14.04
CA ALA A 37 -0.78 7.34 -13.24
C ALA A 37 -2.24 7.69 -12.88
N PHE A 38 -2.51 8.95 -12.51
CA PHE A 38 -3.86 9.40 -12.18
C PHE A 38 -4.75 9.49 -13.42
N ALA A 39 -4.21 9.97 -14.54
CA ALA A 39 -4.93 10.10 -15.80
C ALA A 39 -5.28 8.72 -16.41
N GLU A 40 -4.42 7.72 -16.24
CA GLU A 40 -4.65 6.37 -16.75
C GLU A 40 -5.68 5.59 -15.93
N ARG A 41 -5.84 5.90 -14.63
CA ARG A 41 -6.61 5.05 -13.69
C ARG A 41 -7.56 5.81 -12.77
N PRO A 42 -8.37 6.78 -13.28
CA PRO A 42 -9.23 7.58 -12.42
C PRO A 42 -10.29 6.73 -11.70
N GLY A 43 -10.79 5.67 -12.34
CA GLY A 43 -11.78 4.77 -11.72
C GLY A 43 -11.25 4.05 -10.48
N ILE A 44 -10.00 3.58 -10.51
CA ILE A 44 -9.35 2.94 -9.36
C ILE A 44 -9.09 3.97 -8.25
N ALA A 45 -8.62 5.17 -8.61
CA ALA A 45 -8.38 6.25 -7.66
C ALA A 45 -9.67 6.64 -6.91
N VAL A 46 -10.78 6.82 -7.65
CA VAL A 46 -12.10 7.13 -7.08
C VAL A 46 -12.59 5.97 -6.20
N LEU A 47 -12.43 4.72 -6.64
CA LEU A 47 -12.84 3.55 -5.88
C LEU A 47 -12.05 3.42 -4.56
N LEU A 48 -10.74 3.64 -4.58
CA LEU A 48 -9.92 3.63 -3.37
C LEU A 48 -10.27 4.79 -2.44
N ALA A 49 -10.42 6.02 -2.96
CA ALA A 49 -10.80 7.18 -2.16
C ALA A 49 -12.20 6.98 -1.51
N GLY A 50 -13.16 6.49 -2.29
CA GLY A 50 -14.49 6.14 -1.80
C GLY A 50 -14.46 5.00 -0.79
N GLY A 51 -13.61 4.00 -1.00
CA GLY A 51 -13.38 2.94 -0.02
C GLY A 51 -12.77 3.47 1.28
N VAL A 52 -11.76 4.34 1.22
CA VAL A 52 -11.12 4.95 2.40
C VAL A 52 -12.17 5.71 3.21
N LEU A 53 -13.01 6.48 2.51
CA LEU A 53 -14.16 7.17 3.09
C LEU A 53 -15.10 6.19 3.83
N LEU A 54 -15.55 5.13 3.14
CA LEU A 54 -16.48 4.16 3.72
C LEU A 54 -15.86 3.38 4.88
N GLY A 55 -14.61 2.94 4.75
CA GLY A 55 -13.89 2.19 5.78
C GLY A 55 -13.55 3.03 7.01
N GLY A 56 -13.32 4.34 6.84
CA GLY A 56 -13.17 5.28 7.95
C GLY A 56 -14.51 5.57 8.64
N ARG A 57 -15.60 5.62 7.89
CA ARG A 57 -16.93 5.97 8.41
C ARG A 57 -17.66 4.83 9.10
N PHE A 58 -17.45 3.60 8.65
CA PHE A 58 -18.16 2.40 9.11
C PHE A 58 -17.18 1.38 9.70
N PRO A 59 -16.65 1.62 10.92
CA PRO A 59 -15.75 0.67 11.56
C PRO A 59 -16.45 -0.68 11.82
N LEU A 60 -15.73 -1.76 11.59
CA LEU A 60 -16.21 -3.11 11.87
C LEU A 60 -16.12 -3.37 13.38
N HIS A 61 -17.25 -3.72 13.97
CA HIS A 61 -17.33 -4.08 15.38
C HIS A 61 -17.11 -5.59 15.50
N LEU A 62 -15.87 -6.01 15.82
CA LEU A 62 -15.55 -7.42 16.01
C LEU A 62 -15.95 -7.93 17.39
N SER A 63 -15.97 -7.05 18.39
CA SER A 63 -16.36 -7.34 19.76
C SER A 63 -16.89 -6.07 20.45
N TYR A 64 -17.47 -6.21 21.64
CA TYR A 64 -18.13 -5.14 22.42
C TYR A 64 -17.23 -3.90 22.68
N LYS A 65 -15.91 -4.00 22.50
CA LYS A 65 -14.95 -2.88 22.65
C LYS A 65 -13.87 -2.83 21.58
N THR A 66 -14.02 -3.58 20.49
CA THR A 66 -13.00 -3.67 19.44
C THR A 66 -13.58 -3.16 18.13
N LYS A 67 -13.20 -1.93 17.76
CA LYS A 67 -13.49 -1.32 16.47
C LYS A 67 -12.27 -1.46 15.59
N VAL A 68 -12.42 -2.11 14.45
CA VAL A 68 -11.37 -2.24 13.44
C VAL A 68 -11.73 -1.39 12.25
N TYR A 69 -10.85 -0.46 11.91
CA TYR A 69 -11.01 0.41 10.75
C TYR A 69 -10.36 -0.27 9.55
N THR A 70 -11.12 -0.51 8.48
CA THR A 70 -10.60 -1.23 7.30
C THR A 70 -9.94 -0.31 6.28
N ASN A 71 -9.91 0.99 6.53
CA ASN A 71 -9.33 1.98 5.63
C ASN A 71 -7.83 1.78 5.42
N THR A 72 -7.07 1.31 6.41
CA THR A 72 -5.62 1.06 6.26
C THR A 72 -5.29 0.13 5.09
N ALA A 73 -6.09 -0.91 4.85
CA ALA A 73 -5.88 -1.81 3.71
C ALA A 73 -5.99 -1.06 2.38
N LEU A 74 -6.95 -0.13 2.28
CA LEU A 74 -7.14 0.70 1.09
C LEU A 74 -6.05 1.76 0.94
N LEU A 75 -5.55 2.29 2.05
CA LEU A 75 -4.41 3.21 2.07
C LEU A 75 -3.12 2.50 1.62
N VAL A 76 -2.89 1.26 2.06
CA VAL A 76 -1.76 0.42 1.59
C VAL A 76 -1.91 0.13 0.10
N ALA A 77 -3.11 -0.22 -0.35
CA ALA A 77 -3.36 -0.44 -1.78
C ALA A 77 -3.08 0.83 -2.60
N ALA A 78 -3.51 2.00 -2.13
CA ALA A 78 -3.22 3.27 -2.78
C ALA A 78 -1.71 3.55 -2.84
N ALA A 79 -0.97 3.30 -1.75
CA ALA A 79 0.47 3.50 -1.68
C ALA A 79 1.25 2.62 -2.67
N ILE A 80 0.79 1.39 -2.90
CA ILE A 80 1.38 0.43 -3.84
C ILE A 80 1.03 0.76 -5.29
N VAL A 81 -0.25 1.06 -5.56
CA VAL A 81 -0.78 1.22 -6.93
C VAL A 81 -0.43 2.57 -7.54
N PHE A 82 -0.38 3.61 -6.72
CA PHE A 82 -0.16 4.98 -7.18
C PHE A 82 1.21 5.50 -6.72
N PRO A 83 1.84 6.40 -7.50
CA PRO A 83 2.99 7.15 -7.01
C PRO A 83 2.59 8.00 -5.80
N ALA A 84 3.60 8.40 -5.01
CA ALA A 84 3.37 9.01 -3.71
C ALA A 84 2.44 10.24 -3.75
N PRO A 85 2.56 11.20 -4.66
CA PRO A 85 1.65 12.35 -4.67
C PRO A 85 0.17 11.97 -4.89
N GLU A 86 -0.09 11.04 -5.81
CA GLU A 86 -1.44 10.58 -6.13
C GLU A 86 -2.00 9.73 -4.99
N ALA A 87 -1.18 8.86 -4.40
CA ALA A 87 -1.55 8.08 -3.23
C ALA A 87 -1.92 9.00 -2.05
N MET A 88 -1.14 10.06 -1.81
CA MET A 88 -1.41 11.08 -0.81
C MET A 88 -2.73 11.80 -1.07
N LEU A 89 -3.03 12.17 -2.32
CA LEU A 89 -4.28 12.85 -2.68
C LEU A 89 -5.49 11.94 -2.51
N ILE A 90 -5.41 10.67 -2.92
CA ILE A 90 -6.46 9.66 -2.75
C ILE A 90 -6.77 9.48 -1.26
N ALA A 91 -5.71 9.29 -0.46
CA ALA A 91 -5.79 9.11 0.98
C ALA A 91 -6.37 10.35 1.68
N ALA A 92 -5.85 11.53 1.37
CA ALA A 92 -6.32 12.80 1.92
C ALA A 92 -7.79 13.07 1.57
N ALA A 93 -8.19 12.87 0.32
CA ALA A 93 -9.56 13.10 -0.10
C ALA A 93 -10.55 12.17 0.62
N GLY A 94 -10.24 10.87 0.68
CA GLY A 94 -11.08 9.89 1.38
C GLY A 94 -11.23 10.22 2.87
N THR A 95 -10.12 10.51 3.54
CA THR A 95 -10.12 10.86 4.97
C THR A 95 -10.80 12.20 5.24
N LEU A 96 -10.54 13.23 4.45
CA LEU A 96 -11.15 14.55 4.64
C LEU A 96 -12.68 14.48 4.55
N ILE A 97 -13.21 13.78 3.55
CA ILE A 97 -14.66 13.61 3.41
C ILE A 97 -15.21 12.82 4.61
N ALA A 98 -14.51 11.78 5.06
CA ALA A 98 -14.94 10.96 6.19
C ALA A 98 -15.02 11.76 7.50
N GLU A 99 -14.10 12.70 7.72
CA GLU A 99 -14.04 13.56 8.91
C GLU A 99 -15.06 14.72 8.86
N LEU A 100 -15.35 15.26 7.67
CA LEU A 100 -16.29 16.37 7.51
C LEU A 100 -17.75 15.95 7.68
N LEU A 101 -18.12 14.71 7.32
CA LEU A 101 -19.48 14.18 7.46
C LEU A 101 -20.06 14.19 8.90
N PRO A 102 -19.32 13.78 9.94
CA PRO A 102 -19.81 13.79 11.32
C PRO A 102 -19.71 15.14 12.07
N PHE A 103 -19.41 16.26 11.40
CA PHE A 103 -19.20 17.58 12.03
C PHE A 103 -18.16 17.56 13.17
N GLN A 104 -17.03 16.87 12.96
CA GLN A 104 -15.89 16.95 13.88
C GLN A 104 -15.28 18.36 13.86
N SER A 105 -14.44 18.67 14.85
CA SER A 105 -13.68 19.92 14.81
C SER A 105 -12.79 19.96 13.56
N TRP A 106 -12.65 21.15 12.97
CA TRP A 106 -11.78 21.33 11.81
C TRP A 106 -10.32 21.00 12.15
N GLU A 107 -9.90 21.18 13.41
CA GLU A 107 -8.58 20.79 13.90
C GLU A 107 -8.36 19.27 13.76
N GLN A 108 -9.33 18.46 14.17
CA GLN A 108 -9.26 17.00 14.05
C GLN A 108 -9.27 16.56 12.58
N ALA A 109 -10.17 17.13 11.78
CA ALA A 109 -10.25 16.80 10.35
C ALA A 109 -8.94 17.12 9.63
N LEU A 110 -8.34 18.28 9.90
CA LEU A 110 -7.06 18.69 9.32
C LEU A 110 -5.93 17.76 9.77
N PHE A 111 -5.84 17.46 11.07
CA PHE A 111 -4.82 16.57 11.61
C PHE A 111 -4.89 15.18 10.98
N ASN A 112 -6.05 14.53 11.05
CA ASN A 112 -6.24 13.17 10.53
C ASN A 112 -5.97 13.12 9.02
N THR A 113 -6.42 14.13 8.27
CA THR A 113 -6.16 14.22 6.82
C THR A 113 -4.67 14.37 6.51
N ALA A 114 -3.99 15.31 7.19
CA ALA A 114 -2.56 15.56 6.99
C ALA A 114 -1.71 14.37 7.40
N GLN A 115 -2.01 13.78 8.55
CA GLN A 115 -1.33 12.60 9.08
C GLN A 115 -1.53 11.39 8.16
N THR A 116 -2.76 11.19 7.67
CA THR A 116 -3.07 10.15 6.67
C THR A 116 -2.24 10.32 5.40
N ALA A 117 -2.22 11.54 4.84
CA ALA A 117 -1.41 11.85 3.67
C ALA A 117 0.07 11.59 3.94
N LEU A 118 0.60 12.03 5.08
CA LEU A 118 2.02 11.89 5.42
C LEU A 118 2.46 10.43 5.46
N HIS A 119 1.75 9.56 6.19
CA HIS A 119 2.17 8.16 6.33
C HIS A 119 1.95 7.36 5.05
N VAL A 120 0.90 7.65 4.26
CA VAL A 120 0.70 7.05 2.94
C VAL A 120 1.77 7.48 1.95
N GLY A 121 2.11 8.77 1.94
CA GLY A 121 3.17 9.31 1.10
C GLY A 121 4.52 8.66 1.41
N ALA A 122 4.88 8.54 2.69
CA ALA A 122 6.10 7.86 3.11
C ALA A 122 6.11 6.38 2.73
N GLY A 123 4.99 5.67 2.94
CA GLY A 123 4.86 4.27 2.53
C GLY A 123 5.02 4.10 1.02
N SER A 124 4.37 4.95 0.23
CA SER A 124 4.44 4.93 -1.24
C SER A 124 5.86 5.23 -1.73
N LEU A 125 6.54 6.25 -1.18
CA LEU A 125 7.92 6.57 -1.53
C LEU A 125 8.86 5.39 -1.27
N LEU A 126 8.75 4.75 -0.10
CA LEU A 126 9.59 3.59 0.22
C LEU A 126 9.27 2.39 -0.68
N PHE A 127 7.98 2.16 -0.97
CA PHE A 127 7.58 1.10 -1.88
C PHE A 127 8.21 1.29 -3.26
N HIS A 128 8.07 2.48 -3.86
CA HIS A 128 8.58 2.76 -5.20
C HIS A 128 10.11 2.99 -5.25
N ALA A 129 10.75 3.30 -4.13
CA ALA A 129 12.21 3.42 -4.06
C ALA A 129 12.91 2.06 -3.97
N ILE A 130 12.25 1.04 -3.39
CA ILE A 130 12.82 -0.30 -3.19
C ILE A 130 12.32 -1.28 -4.28
N GLY A 131 11.06 -1.14 -4.68
CA GLY A 131 10.40 -1.98 -5.67
C GLY A 131 10.89 -1.72 -7.10
N ASP A 132 10.48 -2.60 -8.02
CA ASP A 132 10.87 -2.47 -9.42
C ASP A 132 10.23 -1.21 -10.06
N PRO A 133 11.00 -0.31 -10.71
CA PRO A 133 10.47 0.93 -11.30
C PRO A 133 9.57 0.67 -12.51
N GLY A 134 8.34 0.19 -12.33
CA GLY A 134 7.46 -0.06 -13.47
C GLY A 134 6.05 -0.52 -13.20
N ALA A 135 5.81 -1.38 -12.21
CA ALA A 135 4.48 -1.74 -11.73
C ALA A 135 4.60 -2.83 -10.67
N PHE A 136 3.77 -2.71 -9.62
CA PHE A 136 3.49 -3.86 -8.75
C PHE A 136 2.97 -5.04 -9.59
N SER A 137 3.63 -6.19 -9.48
CA SER A 137 3.22 -7.44 -10.13
C SER A 137 2.35 -8.28 -9.19
N PRO A 138 1.27 -8.94 -9.68
CA PRO A 138 0.52 -9.93 -8.90
C PRO A 138 1.35 -11.11 -8.41
N ARG A 139 2.56 -11.30 -8.97
CA ARG A 139 3.56 -12.26 -8.50
C ARG A 139 4.76 -11.47 -7.97
N PRO A 140 4.70 -11.02 -6.70
CA PRO A 140 5.75 -10.17 -6.13
C PRO A 140 7.07 -10.93 -6.07
N GLY A 141 8.14 -10.29 -6.53
CA GLY A 141 9.51 -10.75 -6.31
C GLY A 141 10.00 -10.44 -4.89
N VAL A 142 11.24 -10.81 -4.59
CA VAL A 142 11.85 -10.50 -3.27
C VAL A 142 11.92 -8.99 -3.04
N ALA A 143 12.25 -8.20 -4.07
CA ALA A 143 12.28 -6.74 -3.98
C ALA A 143 10.91 -6.15 -3.62
N ASP A 144 9.83 -6.65 -4.25
CA ASP A 144 8.46 -6.20 -3.94
C ASP A 144 8.06 -6.57 -2.51
N VAL A 145 8.44 -7.76 -2.02
CA VAL A 145 8.19 -8.15 -0.63
C VAL A 145 8.92 -7.21 0.34
N LEU A 146 10.19 -6.90 0.08
CA LEU A 146 10.94 -5.94 0.90
C LEU A 146 10.33 -4.54 0.84
N ALA A 147 9.88 -4.10 -0.33
CA ALA A 147 9.20 -2.83 -0.53
C ALA A 147 7.87 -2.77 0.24
N ILE A 148 7.05 -3.83 0.21
CA ILE A 148 5.79 -3.96 0.97
C ILE A 148 6.08 -3.88 2.47
N LEU A 149 7.09 -4.61 2.96
CA LEU A 149 7.45 -4.62 4.37
C LEU A 149 7.94 -3.25 4.84
N ALA A 150 8.79 -2.59 4.05
CA ALA A 150 9.27 -1.24 4.33
C ALA A 150 8.13 -0.22 4.35
N ALA A 151 7.26 -0.25 3.35
CA ALA A 151 6.10 0.63 3.26
C ALA A 151 5.11 0.42 4.42
N GLY A 152 4.74 -0.84 4.68
CA GLY A 152 3.85 -1.21 5.77
C GLY A 152 4.41 -0.80 7.13
N THR A 153 5.71 -0.98 7.35
CA THR A 153 6.39 -0.60 8.58
C THR A 153 6.43 0.92 8.75
N ALA A 154 6.78 1.67 7.72
CA ALA A 154 6.76 3.14 7.77
C ALA A 154 5.37 3.68 8.06
N MET A 155 4.34 3.11 7.42
CA MET A 155 2.95 3.48 7.69
C MET A 155 2.54 3.18 9.14
N LEU A 156 2.91 2.01 9.68
CA LEU A 156 2.64 1.66 11.07
C LEU A 156 3.32 2.63 12.05
N LEU A 157 4.62 2.87 11.87
CA LEU A 157 5.41 3.69 12.78
C LEU A 157 4.91 5.14 12.78
N LEU A 158 4.69 5.73 11.60
CA LEU A 158 4.18 7.09 11.49
C LEU A 158 2.75 7.21 12.04
N ASN A 159 1.90 6.22 11.78
CA ASN A 159 0.52 6.23 12.28
C ASN A 159 0.46 6.14 13.81
N SER A 160 1.13 5.14 14.37
CA SER A 160 1.16 4.93 15.82
C SER A 160 1.89 6.05 16.57
N ALA A 161 2.96 6.61 16.01
CA ALA A 161 3.69 7.73 16.63
C ALA A 161 2.82 8.99 16.71
N ALA A 162 2.11 9.32 15.63
CA ALA A 162 1.24 10.49 15.60
C ALA A 162 0.09 10.39 16.63
N VAL A 163 -0.50 9.20 16.78
CA VAL A 163 -1.54 8.95 17.80
C VAL A 163 -0.96 9.06 19.21
N ALA A 164 0.22 8.49 19.45
CA ALA A 164 0.89 8.56 20.75
C ALA A 164 1.27 9.99 21.15
N GLU A 165 1.69 10.82 20.19
CA GLU A 165 2.07 12.21 20.43
C GLU A 165 0.87 13.05 20.86
N ILE A 166 -0.28 12.95 20.17
CA ILE A 166 -1.53 13.60 20.62
C ILE A 166 -1.93 13.12 22.01
N GLY A 167 -1.83 11.81 22.25
CA GLY A 167 -2.14 11.21 23.54
C GLY A 167 -1.24 11.68 24.68
N ALA A 168 0.01 12.05 24.40
CA ALA A 168 0.99 12.50 25.39
C ALA A 168 0.82 13.98 25.79
N VAL A 169 0.25 14.80 24.90
CA VAL A 169 0.02 16.24 25.16
C VAL A 169 -0.93 16.48 26.35
N GLN A 170 -1.86 15.55 26.64
CA GLN A 170 -2.85 15.74 27.71
C GLN A 170 -2.38 15.33 29.13
N PRO A 171 -1.65 14.22 29.35
CA PRO A 171 -1.30 13.74 30.69
C PRO A 171 0.17 13.96 31.12
N ARG A 172 1.01 14.66 30.33
CA ARG A 172 2.47 14.78 30.58
C ARG A 172 3.19 13.41 30.70
N MET A 173 2.66 12.39 30.04
CA MET A 173 3.32 11.09 29.95
C MET A 173 4.46 11.12 28.95
N ASP A 174 5.46 10.25 29.12
CA ASP A 174 6.53 10.06 28.15
C ASP A 174 5.94 9.47 26.84
N PRO A 175 5.93 10.22 25.73
CA PRO A 175 5.31 9.80 24.48
C PRO A 175 5.98 8.55 23.90
N VAL A 176 7.31 8.43 24.03
CA VAL A 176 8.07 7.33 23.42
C VAL A 176 7.77 6.04 24.14
N ARG A 177 7.73 6.07 25.47
CA ARG A 177 7.40 4.89 26.27
C ARG A 177 5.97 4.42 26.05
N SER A 178 5.01 5.36 25.95
CA SER A 178 3.61 5.05 25.64
C SER A 178 3.47 4.44 24.24
N TRP A 179 4.13 5.04 23.25
CA TRP A 179 4.17 4.57 21.87
C TRP A 179 4.72 3.15 21.76
N LEU A 180 5.89 2.87 22.33
CA LEU A 180 6.51 1.54 22.30
C LEU A 180 5.64 0.48 22.98
N ALA A 181 4.91 0.84 24.05
CA ALA A 181 3.99 -0.06 24.73
C ALA A 181 2.71 -0.34 23.92
N GLY A 182 2.28 0.61 23.08
CA GLY A 182 1.13 0.46 22.18
C GLY A 182 1.47 -0.32 20.91
N LEU A 183 2.67 -0.12 20.36
CA LEU A 183 3.07 -0.64 19.05
C LEU A 183 2.81 -2.14 18.88
N TRP A 184 3.15 -2.96 19.88
CA TRP A 184 2.97 -4.41 19.79
C TRP A 184 1.51 -4.87 19.72
N LYS A 185 0.57 -4.05 20.20
CA LYS A 185 -0.86 -4.34 20.12
C LYS A 185 -1.41 -4.11 18.72
N ASP A 186 -0.85 -3.13 18.01
CA ASP A 186 -1.34 -2.71 16.69
C ASP A 186 -0.73 -3.55 15.55
N VAL A 187 0.42 -4.19 15.79
CA VAL A 187 1.15 -4.97 14.77
C VAL A 187 0.29 -6.04 14.09
N PRO A 188 -0.46 -6.91 14.80
CA PRO A 188 -1.22 -7.98 14.13
C PRO A 188 -2.35 -7.45 13.24
N GLU A 189 -3.07 -6.42 13.72
CA GLU A 189 -4.14 -5.77 12.96
C GLU A 189 -3.56 -5.10 11.71
N HIS A 190 -2.48 -4.33 11.87
CA HIS A 190 -1.82 -3.65 10.77
C HIS A 190 -1.25 -4.65 9.75
N ALA A 191 -0.64 -5.74 10.20
CA ALA A 191 -0.14 -6.80 9.31
C ALA A 191 -1.27 -7.42 8.46
N ALA A 192 -2.42 -7.70 9.07
CA ALA A 192 -3.58 -8.21 8.35
C ALA A 192 -4.09 -7.18 7.32
N GLN A 193 -4.13 -5.89 7.69
CA GLN A 193 -4.53 -4.81 6.78
C GLN A 193 -3.53 -4.62 5.63
N VAL A 194 -2.23 -4.74 5.88
CA VAL A 194 -1.20 -4.70 4.83
C VAL A 194 -1.42 -5.86 3.84
N LEU A 195 -1.64 -7.08 4.32
CA LEU A 195 -1.92 -8.23 3.45
C LEU A 195 -3.18 -8.01 2.61
N CYS A 196 -4.28 -7.54 3.23
CA CYS A 196 -5.49 -7.17 2.50
C CYS A 196 -5.24 -6.08 1.46
N GLY A 197 -4.45 -5.05 1.79
CA GLY A 197 -4.10 -3.98 0.86
C GLY A 197 -3.28 -4.46 -0.33
N VAL A 198 -2.34 -5.38 -0.12
CA VAL A 198 -1.58 -6.05 -1.19
C VAL A 198 -2.52 -6.84 -2.12
N LEU A 199 -3.51 -7.55 -1.57
CA LEU A 199 -4.51 -8.25 -2.36
C LEU A 199 -5.39 -7.29 -3.18
N ILE A 200 -5.83 -6.17 -2.59
CA ILE A 200 -6.59 -5.14 -3.29
C ILE A 200 -5.75 -4.51 -4.42
N ALA A 201 -4.47 -4.24 -4.17
CA ALA A 201 -3.54 -3.75 -5.19
C ALA A 201 -3.39 -4.77 -6.34
N ALA A 202 -3.25 -6.05 -6.02
CA ALA A 202 -3.13 -7.12 -7.03
C ALA A 202 -4.39 -7.21 -7.89
N LEU A 203 -5.58 -7.11 -7.28
CA LEU A 203 -6.85 -7.09 -8.00
C LEU A 203 -6.98 -5.84 -8.89
N ALA A 204 -6.59 -4.67 -8.38
CA ALA A 204 -6.62 -3.42 -9.14
C ALA A 204 -5.71 -3.48 -10.38
N VAL A 205 -4.52 -4.09 -10.25
CA VAL A 205 -3.60 -4.31 -11.37
C VAL A 205 -4.14 -5.37 -12.33
N ALA A 206 -4.68 -6.48 -11.83
CA ALA A 206 -5.24 -7.55 -12.67
C ALA A 206 -6.46 -7.09 -13.48
N ALA A 207 -7.30 -6.24 -12.91
CA ALA A 207 -8.48 -5.67 -13.59
C ALA A 207 -8.12 -4.77 -14.78
N ARG A 208 -6.86 -4.31 -14.90
CA ARG A 208 -6.37 -3.53 -16.04
C ARG A 208 -6.37 -4.34 -17.36
N GLY A 209 -6.31 -5.67 -17.27
CA GLY A 209 -6.28 -6.53 -18.45
C GLY A 209 -4.97 -6.45 -19.23
N ASP A 210 -3.85 -6.01 -18.61
CA ASP A 210 -2.53 -6.13 -19.23
C ASP A 210 -2.32 -7.63 -19.55
N PRO A 211 -2.01 -7.98 -20.81
CA PRO A 211 -1.73 -9.37 -21.14
C PRO A 211 -0.60 -9.86 -20.24
N PRO A 212 -0.64 -11.12 -19.77
CA PRO A 212 0.45 -11.69 -19.00
C PRO A 212 1.76 -11.41 -19.75
N PRO A 213 2.85 -11.02 -19.06
CA PRO A 213 4.10 -10.66 -19.71
C PRO A 213 4.41 -11.74 -20.73
N ALA A 214 4.52 -11.34 -22.00
CA ALA A 214 4.70 -12.25 -23.11
C ALA A 214 5.74 -13.28 -22.69
N ALA A 215 5.36 -14.56 -22.70
CA ALA A 215 6.21 -15.63 -22.22
C ALA A 215 7.61 -15.41 -22.77
N VAL A 216 8.61 -15.29 -21.88
CA VAL A 216 10.02 -15.09 -22.26
C VAL A 216 10.27 -16.00 -23.45
N PRO A 217 10.67 -15.48 -24.62
CA PRO A 217 10.85 -16.28 -25.81
C PRO A 217 11.70 -17.46 -25.40
N GLN A 218 11.13 -18.67 -25.42
CA GLN A 218 11.92 -19.83 -25.06
C GLN A 218 13.12 -19.81 -26.01
N PRO A 219 14.36 -19.80 -25.48
CA PRO A 219 15.53 -19.80 -26.33
C PRO A 219 15.33 -20.96 -27.31
N PRO A 220 15.53 -20.74 -28.62
CA PRO A 220 15.20 -21.72 -29.64
C PRO A 220 15.77 -23.05 -29.19
N THR A 221 14.89 -24.00 -28.88
CA THR A 221 15.28 -25.31 -28.44
C THR A 221 15.90 -25.99 -29.65
N ASN A 222 17.18 -25.73 -29.88
CA ASN A 222 17.98 -26.30 -30.96
C ASN A 222 18.30 -27.79 -30.67
N ARG A 223 17.39 -28.48 -29.98
CA ARG A 223 17.38 -29.92 -29.86
C ARG A 223 16.88 -30.45 -31.20
N LYS A 224 17.82 -30.71 -32.11
CA LYS A 224 17.59 -31.68 -33.18
C LYS A 224 16.91 -32.91 -32.56
N PRO A 225 15.80 -33.41 -33.15
CA PRO A 225 15.24 -34.69 -32.76
C PRO A 225 16.38 -35.70 -32.76
N ARG A 226 16.68 -36.31 -31.60
CA ARG A 226 17.57 -37.46 -31.60
C ARG A 226 16.83 -38.53 -32.40
N GLU A 227 17.31 -38.81 -33.61
CA GLU A 227 16.82 -39.93 -34.39
C GLU A 227 16.87 -41.18 -33.51
N PRO A 228 15.79 -41.99 -33.50
CA PRO A 228 15.80 -43.24 -32.79
C PRO A 228 16.94 -44.09 -33.37
N VAL A 229 17.96 -44.34 -32.56
CA VAL A 229 19.03 -45.27 -32.87
C VAL A 229 18.37 -46.61 -33.17
N GLY A 230 18.27 -46.94 -34.46
CA GLY A 230 17.75 -48.20 -34.95
C GLY A 230 18.56 -49.34 -34.37
N ARG A 231 18.06 -49.99 -33.32
CA ARG A 231 18.51 -51.32 -32.93
C ARG A 231 17.98 -52.29 -33.97
N GLY A 232 18.80 -52.54 -34.98
CA GLY A 232 18.68 -53.74 -35.81
C GLY A 232 18.89 -54.96 -34.92
N PHE A 233 17.79 -55.61 -34.54
CA PHE A 233 17.79 -57.01 -34.15
C PHE A 233 16.92 -57.75 -35.16
N GLY A 234 17.53 -58.11 -36.29
CA GLY A 234 16.96 -59.08 -37.21
C GLY A 234 17.04 -60.47 -36.57
N LEU A 235 15.89 -61.06 -36.26
CA LEU A 235 15.78 -62.49 -36.05
C LEU A 235 15.18 -63.11 -37.31
N PRO A 236 15.79 -64.16 -37.88
CA PRO A 236 15.24 -64.85 -39.04
C PRO A 236 13.96 -65.61 -38.65
N VAL A 237 12.86 -65.33 -39.34
CA VAL A 237 11.62 -66.09 -39.25
C VAL A 237 11.78 -67.35 -40.09
N ALA A 238 11.76 -68.52 -39.44
CA ALA A 238 11.69 -69.81 -40.11
C ALA A 238 10.26 -70.03 -40.62
N THR A 239 10.11 -70.23 -41.94
CA THR A 239 8.87 -70.68 -42.57
C THR A 239 8.68 -72.18 -42.37
N PRO A 240 7.53 -72.65 -41.87
CA PRO A 240 7.23 -74.08 -41.86
C PRO A 240 6.68 -74.49 -43.22
N THR A 241 7.33 -75.49 -43.82
CA THR A 241 6.78 -76.27 -44.93
C THR A 241 5.73 -77.23 -44.40
N GLY A 242 4.50 -77.09 -44.89
CA GLY A 242 3.38 -78.00 -44.69
C GLY A 242 2.29 -77.69 -45.71
#